data_AF-A0A1V9FK75-F1
#
_entry.id   AF-A0A1V9FK75-F1
#
_cell.length_a   1.000
_cell.length_b   1.000
_cell.length_c   1.000
_cell.angle_alpha   90.00
_cell.angle_beta   90.00
_cell.angle_gamma   90.00
#
_symmetry.space_group_name_H-M   'P 1'
#
loop_
_entity.id
_entity.type
_entity.pdbx_description
1 polymer ?
#
loop_
_entity_poly.entity_id
_entity_poly.type
_entity_poly.pdbx_seq_one_letter_code
_entity_poly.pdbx_strand_id
1 'polypeptide(L)'
;MTTISASIHIWVKTALINFLLMLLGAIVSFRGGDVLWAFVTLLVGIIATIPLLVFINPIVVLSKRITHYGIPARIASLTFHLMLMVLLFFLLASLLSTETLFVKNPVLADHMACTMVSLMISVYINRRSLKALYEEK
;
A
#
# COMPACT_ATOMS: atom_id res chain seq x y z
N MET A 1 -4.97 20.85 4.27
CA MET A 1 -4.76 19.68 3.37
C MET A 1 -5.97 18.77 3.47
N THR A 2 -6.61 18.35 2.37
CA THR A 2 -7.83 17.53 2.44
C THR A 2 -7.53 16.04 2.67
N THR A 3 -8.50 15.29 3.19
CA THR A 3 -8.39 13.81 3.36
C THR A 3 -8.17 13.11 2.02
N ILE A 4 -8.78 13.62 0.95
CA ILE A 4 -8.61 13.12 -0.43
C ILE A 4 -7.16 13.31 -0.89
N SER A 5 -6.62 14.52 -0.71
CA SER A 5 -5.22 14.81 -1.07
C SER A 5 -4.23 13.94 -0.27
N ALA A 6 -4.47 13.76 1.03
CA ALA A 6 -3.66 12.86 1.86
C ALA A 6 -3.68 11.42 1.36
N SER A 7 -4.86 10.93 0.98
CA SER A 7 -5.06 9.57 0.47
C SER A 7 -4.35 9.35 -0.87
N ILE A 8 -4.47 10.31 -1.79
CA ILE A 8 -3.74 10.29 -3.07
C ILE A 8 -2.24 10.30 -2.83
N HIS A 9 -1.73 11.13 -1.91
CA HIS A 9 -0.29 11.16 -1.60
C HIS A 9 0.22 9.87 -0.97
N ILE A 10 -0.59 9.18 -0.16
CA ILE A 10 -0.24 7.86 0.40
C ILE A 10 -0.22 6.83 -0.73
N TRP A 11 -1.24 6.81 -1.59
CA TRP A 11 -1.33 5.88 -2.71
C TRP A 11 -0.19 6.06 -3.72
N VAL A 12 0.05 7.28 -4.22
CA VAL A 12 1.13 7.55 -5.20
C VAL A 12 2.47 7.09 -4.65
N LYS A 13 2.79 7.43 -3.39
CA LYS A 13 4.05 6.98 -2.77
C LYS A 13 4.10 5.47 -2.60
N THR A 14 2.96 4.84 -2.27
CA THR A 14 2.90 3.39 -2.11
C THR A 14 3.16 2.71 -3.45
N ALA A 15 2.51 3.16 -4.52
CA ALA A 15 2.71 2.65 -5.86
C ALA A 15 4.17 2.83 -6.34
N LEU A 16 4.77 4.01 -6.10
CA LEU A 16 6.15 4.28 -6.47
C LEU A 16 7.16 3.41 -5.70
N ILE A 17 6.97 3.24 -4.38
CA ILE A 17 7.86 2.41 -3.58
C ILE A 17 7.69 0.93 -3.94
N ASN A 18 6.45 0.49 -4.16
CA ASN A 18 6.16 -0.89 -4.57
C ASN A 18 6.84 -1.20 -5.91
N PHE A 19 6.77 -0.25 -6.86
CA PHE A 19 7.52 -0.33 -8.10
C PHE A 19 9.03 -0.47 -7.88
N LEU A 20 9.62 0.41 -7.06
CA LEU A 20 11.06 0.36 -6.78
C LEU A 20 11.47 -0.98 -6.16
N LEU A 21 10.70 -1.51 -5.20
CA LEU A 21 10.98 -2.79 -4.57
C LEU A 21 10.89 -3.96 -5.55
N MET A 22 9.86 -3.98 -6.41
CA MET A 22 9.72 -5.02 -7.43
C MET A 22 10.78 -4.91 -8.52
N LEU A 23 11.14 -3.70 -8.94
CA LEU A 23 12.22 -3.46 -9.90
C LEU A 23 13.56 -3.97 -9.35
N LEU A 24 13.86 -3.66 -8.09
CA LEU A 24 15.05 -4.17 -7.41
C LEU A 24 15.01 -5.70 -7.31
N GLY A 25 13.87 -6.29 -6.94
CA GLY A 25 13.69 -7.75 -6.93
C GLY A 25 13.94 -8.38 -8.30
N ALA A 26 13.40 -7.78 -9.36
CA ALA A 26 13.60 -8.26 -10.73
C ALA A 26 15.07 -8.16 -11.19
N ILE A 27 15.74 -7.04 -10.91
CA ILE A 27 17.17 -6.83 -11.23
C ILE A 27 18.04 -7.87 -10.53
N VAL A 28 17.80 -8.14 -9.24
CA VAL A 28 18.56 -9.12 -8.46
C VAL A 28 18.33 -10.56 -8.98
N SER A 29 17.18 -10.82 -9.59
CA SER A 29 16.80 -12.15 -10.11
C SER A 29 17.41 -12.52 -11.46
N PHE A 30 18.16 -11.59 -12.11
CA PHE A 30 18.93 -11.79 -13.36
C PHE A 30 18.25 -12.64 -14.45
N ARG A 31 17.30 -12.06 -15.21
CA ARG A 31 16.66 -12.71 -16.37
C ARG A 31 16.65 -11.89 -17.68
N GLY A 32 17.60 -10.99 -17.92
CA GLY A 32 18.10 -10.56 -19.26
C GLY A 32 17.15 -9.86 -20.26
N GLY A 33 15.85 -10.18 -20.29
CA GLY A 33 14.80 -9.55 -21.12
C GLY A 33 13.98 -8.50 -20.38
N ASP A 34 14.53 -8.00 -19.26
CA ASP A 34 13.78 -7.59 -18.07
C ASP A 34 13.26 -6.16 -18.06
N VAL A 35 13.67 -5.28 -18.98
CA VAL A 35 13.25 -3.85 -18.91
C VAL A 35 11.79 -3.67 -19.37
N LEU A 36 11.40 -4.35 -20.45
CA LEU A 36 10.02 -4.30 -20.94
C LEU A 36 9.07 -5.02 -19.98
N TRP A 37 9.49 -6.17 -19.46
CA TRP A 37 8.74 -6.90 -18.43
C TRP A 37 8.63 -6.11 -17.14
N ALA A 38 9.69 -5.42 -16.68
CA ALA A 38 9.60 -4.52 -15.53
C ALA A 38 8.61 -3.36 -15.75
N PHE A 39 8.54 -2.81 -16.98
CA PHE A 39 7.55 -1.79 -17.34
C PHE A 39 6.11 -2.32 -17.37
N VAL A 40 5.89 -3.55 -17.86
CA VAL A 40 4.58 -4.22 -17.81
C VAL A 40 4.18 -4.51 -16.36
N THR A 41 5.10 -5.00 -15.55
CA THR A 41 4.89 -5.22 -14.11
C THR A 41 4.63 -3.90 -13.37
N LEU A 42 5.22 -2.78 -13.80
CA LEU A 42 4.91 -1.43 -13.30
C LEU A 42 3.45 -1.05 -13.59
N LEU A 43 2.99 -1.22 -14.84
CA LEU A 43 1.62 -0.90 -15.24
C LEU A 43 0.62 -1.78 -14.48
N VAL A 44 0.88 -3.07 -14.40
CA VAL A 44 0.06 -4.04 -13.65
C VAL A 44 0.08 -3.73 -12.16
N GLY A 45 1.23 -3.38 -11.58
CA GLY A 45 1.35 -3.04 -10.15
C GLY A 45 0.60 -1.75 -9.78
N ILE A 46 0.63 -0.73 -10.64
CA ILE A 46 -0.17 0.48 -10.45
C ILE A 46 -1.66 0.12 -10.55
N ILE A 47 -2.08 -0.61 -11.57
CA ILE A 47 -3.48 -1.01 -11.75
C ILE A 47 -3.97 -1.88 -10.59
N ALA A 48 -3.16 -2.84 -10.15
CA ALA A 48 -3.46 -3.73 -9.03
C ALA A 48 -3.57 -2.97 -7.69
N THR A 49 -2.92 -1.81 -7.58
CA THR A 49 -2.98 -0.96 -6.37
C THR A 49 -4.03 0.15 -6.48
N ILE A 50 -4.73 0.34 -7.61
CA ILE A 50 -5.86 1.28 -7.73
C ILE A 50 -7.01 0.91 -6.77
N PRO A 51 -7.44 -0.37 -6.65
CA PRO A 51 -8.44 -0.76 -5.67
C PRO A 51 -8.09 -0.34 -4.24
N LEU A 52 -6.80 -0.29 -3.89
CA LEU A 52 -6.36 0.17 -2.56
C LEU A 52 -6.72 1.64 -2.30
N LEU A 53 -6.77 2.51 -3.33
CA LEU A 53 -7.17 3.91 -3.17
C LEU A 53 -8.59 4.03 -2.58
N VAL A 54 -9.50 3.15 -3.01
CA VAL A 54 -10.89 3.09 -2.53
C VAL A 54 -10.93 2.76 -1.04
N PHE A 55 -9.97 1.99 -0.53
CA PHE A 55 -9.87 1.64 0.89
C PHE A 55 -9.06 2.65 1.72
N ILE A 56 -8.05 3.30 1.13
CA ILE A 56 -7.21 4.28 1.83
C ILE A 56 -8.05 5.47 2.32
N ASN A 57 -8.91 6.02 1.45
CA ASN A 57 -9.65 7.24 1.78
C ASN A 57 -10.62 7.10 2.98
N PRO A 58 -11.49 6.06 3.04
CA PRO A 58 -12.32 5.81 4.22
C PRO A 58 -11.51 5.68 5.52
N ILE A 59 -10.34 5.05 5.47
CA ILE A 59 -9.49 4.85 6.65
C ILE A 59 -8.83 6.17 7.08
N VAL A 60 -8.37 6.99 6.13
CA VAL A 60 -7.85 8.33 6.43
C VAL A 60 -8.94 9.25 6.99
N VAL A 61 -10.18 9.15 6.51
CA VAL A 61 -11.32 9.87 7.07
C VAL A 61 -11.63 9.38 8.49
N LEU A 62 -11.62 8.05 8.72
CA LEU A 62 -11.86 7.46 10.03
C LEU A 62 -10.76 7.88 11.02
N SER A 63 -9.48 7.82 10.63
CA SER A 63 -8.36 8.28 11.46
C SER A 63 -8.42 9.79 11.72
N LYS A 64 -8.98 10.58 10.80
CA LYS A 64 -9.26 12.01 11.02
C LYS A 64 -10.34 12.22 12.10
N ARG A 65 -11.38 11.40 12.14
CA ARG A 65 -12.49 11.53 13.10
C ARG A 65 -12.14 11.13 14.52
N ILE A 66 -11.15 10.25 14.70
CA ILE A 66 -10.73 9.82 16.03
C ILE A 66 -9.86 10.91 16.68
N THR A 67 -10.49 11.77 17.48
CA THR A 67 -9.83 12.91 18.15
C THR A 67 -9.31 12.58 19.55
N HIS A 68 -9.74 11.47 20.15
CA HIS A 68 -9.35 11.08 21.51
C HIS A 68 -7.88 10.66 21.66
N TYR A 69 -7.22 10.29 20.55
CA TYR A 69 -5.81 9.90 20.55
C TYR A 69 -4.89 11.04 20.11
N GLY A 70 -3.68 11.08 20.66
CA GLY A 70 -2.63 11.97 20.17
C GLY A 70 -2.29 11.71 18.69
N ILE A 71 -1.83 12.75 17.99
CA ILE A 71 -1.39 12.69 16.58
C ILE A 71 -0.52 11.45 16.25
N PRO A 72 0.55 11.12 17.01
CA PRO A 72 1.38 9.95 16.70
C PRO A 72 0.59 8.63 16.79
N ALA A 73 -0.30 8.47 17.77
CA ALA A 73 -1.15 7.30 17.90
C ALA A 73 -2.17 7.19 16.76
N ARG A 74 -2.68 8.32 16.25
CA ARG A 74 -3.57 8.34 15.07
C ARG A 74 -2.85 7.93 13.79
N ILE A 75 -1.58 8.32 13.63
CA ILE A 75 -0.75 7.87 12.49
C ILE A 75 -0.45 6.37 12.61
N ALA A 76 -0.06 5.89 13.80
CA ALA A 76 0.18 4.46 14.02
C ALA A 76 -1.08 3.62 13.77
N SER A 77 -2.23 4.09 14.25
CA SER A 77 -3.53 3.48 13.99
C SER A 77 -3.85 3.46 12.49
N LEU A 78 -3.65 4.57 11.77
CA LEU A 78 -3.82 4.61 10.31
C LEU A 78 -2.96 3.54 9.62
N THR A 79 -1.66 3.46 9.94
CA THR A 79 -0.76 2.45 9.37
C THR A 79 -1.25 1.03 9.65
N PHE A 80 -1.67 0.75 10.90
CA PHE A 80 -2.18 -0.56 11.29
C PHE A 80 -3.43 -0.96 10.49
N HIS A 81 -4.42 -0.07 10.39
CA HIS A 81 -5.66 -0.35 9.66
C HIS A 81 -5.41 -0.56 8.17
N LEU A 82 -4.51 0.23 7.57
CA LEU A 82 -4.13 0.06 6.17
C LEU A 82 -3.42 -1.28 5.92
N MET A 83 -2.50 -1.69 6.79
CA MET A 83 -1.86 -3.00 6.70
C MET A 83 -2.86 -4.15 6.86
N LEU A 84 -3.76 -4.03 7.84
CA LEU A 84 -4.81 -5.01 8.06
C LEU A 84 -5.70 -5.16 6.82
N MET A 85 -6.04 -4.06 6.15
CA MET A 85 -6.82 -4.13 4.90
C MET A 85 -6.08 -4.84 3.77
N VAL A 86 -4.78 -4.61 3.60
CA VAL A 86 -3.98 -5.35 2.62
C VAL A 86 -4.03 -6.84 2.95
N LEU A 87 -3.83 -7.21 4.21
CA LEU A 87 -3.86 -8.61 4.64
C LEU A 87 -5.24 -9.25 4.42
N LEU A 88 -6.32 -8.56 4.75
CA LEU A 88 -7.69 -9.02 4.51
C LEU A 88 -8.01 -9.17 3.02
N PHE A 89 -7.53 -8.25 2.17
CA PHE A 89 -7.70 -8.33 0.72
C PHE A 89 -7.03 -9.59 0.15
N PHE A 90 -5.78 -9.84 0.52
CA PHE A 90 -5.04 -11.04 0.08
C PHE A 90 -5.59 -12.33 0.71
N LEU A 91 -6.09 -12.28 1.94
CA LEU A 91 -6.79 -13.40 2.58
C LEU A 91 -8.09 -13.73 1.83
N LEU A 92 -8.90 -12.73 1.49
CA LEU A 92 -10.13 -12.91 0.72
C LEU A 92 -9.83 -13.51 -0.67
N ALA A 93 -8.81 -13.00 -1.35
CA ALA A 93 -8.35 -13.57 -2.62
C ALA A 93 -7.94 -15.04 -2.47
N SER A 94 -7.29 -15.40 -1.36
CA SER A 94 -6.93 -16.79 -1.06
C SER A 94 -8.12 -17.67 -0.73
N LEU A 95 -9.17 -17.16 -0.09
CA LEU A 95 -10.38 -17.92 0.24
C LEU A 95 -11.27 -18.18 -0.99
N LEU A 96 -11.26 -17.26 -1.96
CA LEU A 96 -12.00 -17.41 -3.22
C LEU A 96 -11.29 -18.35 -4.21
N SER A 97 -10.01 -18.64 -3.97
CA SER A 97 -9.24 -19.61 -4.75
C SER A 97 -9.49 -21.02 -4.21
N THR A 98 -9.88 -21.94 -5.09
CA THR A 98 -10.07 -23.37 -4.77
C THR A 98 -8.79 -24.10 -4.33
N GLU A 99 -7.63 -23.48 -4.52
CA GLU A 99 -6.32 -24.03 -4.17
C GLU A 99 -5.50 -23.07 -3.30
N THR A 100 -4.45 -23.57 -2.65
CA THR A 100 -3.50 -22.81 -1.82
C THR A 100 -2.78 -21.73 -2.65
N LEU A 101 -3.44 -20.56 -2.79
CA LEU A 101 -3.08 -19.46 -3.70
C LEU A 101 -1.61 -19.07 -3.61
N PHE A 102 -1.08 -18.94 -2.39
CA PHE A 102 0.30 -18.54 -2.13
C PHE A 102 1.33 -19.65 -2.37
N VAL A 103 0.93 -20.92 -2.29
CA VAL A 103 1.84 -22.06 -2.58
C VAL A 103 2.06 -22.20 -4.08
N LYS A 104 1.01 -21.96 -4.88
CA LYS A 104 1.10 -22.01 -6.34
C LYS A 104 1.59 -20.70 -6.97
N ASN A 105 1.40 -19.56 -6.32
CA ASN A 105 1.78 -18.24 -6.83
C ASN A 105 2.66 -17.49 -5.83
N PRO A 106 3.96 -17.82 -5.72
CA PRO A 106 4.88 -17.15 -4.81
C PRO A 106 5.00 -15.64 -5.11
N VAL A 107 4.87 -15.25 -6.38
CA VAL A 107 4.85 -13.85 -6.84
C VAL A 107 3.75 -13.04 -6.14
N LEU A 108 2.63 -13.67 -5.81
CA LEU A 108 1.52 -12.99 -5.14
C LEU A 108 1.82 -12.72 -3.65
N ALA A 109 2.57 -13.63 -3.01
CA ALA A 109 3.07 -13.43 -1.65
C ALA A 109 4.12 -12.30 -1.61
N ASP A 110 5.03 -12.28 -2.59
CA ASP A 110 6.01 -11.20 -2.75
C ASP A 110 5.33 -9.85 -2.98
N HIS A 111 4.27 -9.84 -3.80
CA HIS A 111 3.45 -8.64 -4.03
C HIS A 111 2.77 -8.15 -2.75
N MET A 112 2.21 -9.05 -1.95
CA MET A 112 1.60 -8.71 -0.66
C MET A 112 2.64 -8.08 0.27
N ALA A 113 3.79 -8.74 0.43
CA ALA A 113 4.88 -8.27 1.29
C ALA A 113 5.42 -6.90 0.84
N CYS A 114 5.69 -6.74 -0.46
CA CYS A 114 6.14 -5.47 -1.03
C CYS A 114 5.11 -4.35 -0.85
N THR A 115 3.81 -4.66 -1.02
CA THR A 115 2.73 -3.69 -0.83
C THR A 115 2.62 -3.23 0.63
N MET A 116 2.74 -4.16 1.59
CA MET A 116 2.74 -3.83 3.03
C MET A 116 3.92 -2.92 3.39
N VAL A 117 5.13 -3.29 3.00
CA VAL A 117 6.34 -2.49 3.27
C VAL A 117 6.23 -1.11 2.61
N SER A 118 5.80 -1.05 1.35
CA SER A 118 5.62 0.20 0.61
C SER A 118 4.62 1.13 1.27
N LEU A 119 3.54 0.57 1.80
CA LEU A 119 2.50 1.33 2.48
C LEU A 119 3.03 1.90 3.81
N MET A 120 3.76 1.11 4.60
CA MET A 120 4.40 1.57 5.85
C MET A 120 5.34 2.75 5.59
N ILE A 121 6.22 2.62 4.60
CA ILE A 121 7.16 3.68 4.23
C ILE A 121 6.39 4.92 3.73
N SER A 122 5.33 4.73 2.95
CA SER A 122 4.52 5.83 2.43
C SER A 122 3.81 6.63 3.52
N VAL A 123 3.26 5.96 4.53
CA VAL A 123 2.68 6.65 5.69
C VAL A 123 3.76 7.40 6.47
N TYR A 124 4.93 6.79 6.66
CA TYR A 124 6.05 7.42 7.35
C TYR A 124 6.56 8.69 6.62
N ILE A 125 6.69 8.66 5.30
CA ILE A 125 7.09 9.82 4.50
C ILE A 125 6.00 10.90 4.55
N ASN A 126 4.71 10.51 4.57
CA ASN A 126 3.59 11.44 4.67
C ASN A 126 3.29 11.95 6.08
N ARG A 127 4.12 11.63 7.10
CA ARG A 127 3.84 12.00 8.50
C ARG A 127 3.61 13.50 8.73
N ARG A 128 4.35 14.37 8.04
CA ARG A 128 4.22 15.83 8.18
C ARG A 128 2.89 16.32 7.61
N SER A 129 2.54 15.80 6.43
CA SER A 129 1.30 16.09 5.74
C SER A 129 0.07 15.56 6.51
N LEU A 130 0.19 14.37 7.12
CA LEU A 130 -0.83 13.79 8.01
C LEU A 130 -0.97 14.56 9.32
N LYS A 131 0.14 15.05 9.89
CA LYS A 131 0.11 15.93 11.06
C LYS A 131 -0.70 17.21 10.77
N ALA A 132 -0.41 17.87 9.65
CA ALA A 132 -1.18 19.06 9.24
C ALA A 132 -2.67 18.75 9.04
N LEU A 133 -3.01 17.60 8.44
CA LEU A 133 -4.39 17.14 8.27
C LEU A 133 -5.13 16.94 9.62
N TYR A 134 -4.42 16.48 10.64
CA TYR A 134 -4.99 16.22 11.97
C TYR A 134 -5.05 17.44 12.88
N GLU A 135 -4.25 18.47 12.56
CA GLU A 135 -4.27 19.78 13.24
C GLU A 135 -5.37 20.71 12.70
N GLU A 136 -5.73 20.58 11.41
CA GLU A 136 -6.94 21.19 10.84
C GLU A 136 -8.20 20.49 11.41
N LYS A 137 -8.70 21.01 12.54
CA LYS A 137 -9.97 20.59 13.18
C LYS A 137 -11.12 20.65 12.18
#